data_AF-A0A956A2C4-F1
#
_entry.id   AF-A0A956A2C4-F1
#
_cell.length_a   1.000
_cell.length_b   1.000
_cell.length_c   1.000
_cell.angle_alpha   90.00
_cell.angle_beta   90.00
_cell.angle_gamma   90.00
#
_symmetry.space_group_name_H-M   'P 1'
#
loop_
_entity.id
_entity.type
_entity.pdbx_description
1 polymer ?
#
loop_
_entity_poly.entity_id
_entity_poly.type
_entity_poly.pdbx_seq_one_letter_code
_entity_poly.pdbx_strand_id
1 'polypeptide(L)' 'ARAVGLGGRARRAGSAQERARVSVTRAIKYAIDKIAPCDPALAEHLRRSIRTGTFASYEPASRDRVDWRL' A
#
# COMPACT_ATOMS: atom_id res chain seq x y z
N ALA A 1 -8.63 19.08 28.40
CA ALA A 1 -8.02 17.99 29.18
C ALA A 1 -7.78 16.78 28.26
N ARG A 2 -6.54 16.26 28.15
CA ARG A 2 -6.24 15.05 27.37
C ARG A 2 -6.00 13.89 28.32
N ALA A 3 -6.79 12.82 28.16
CA ALA A 3 -6.64 11.60 28.94
C ALA A 3 -5.31 10.91 28.59
N VAL A 4 -4.39 10.84 29.55
CA VAL A 4 -3.17 10.04 29.47
C VAL A 4 -3.51 8.61 29.91
N GLY A 5 -3.03 7.61 29.16
CA GLY A 5 -3.16 6.21 29.57
C GLY A 5 -2.34 5.92 30.83
N LEU A 6 -2.76 4.90 31.60
CA LEU A 6 -2.05 4.41 32.77
C LEU A 6 -0.58 4.14 32.43
N GLY A 7 0.34 4.87 33.09
CA GLY A 7 1.79 4.79 32.89
C GLY A 7 2.44 6.00 32.21
N GLY A 8 1.72 7.09 31.92
CA GLY A 8 2.30 8.37 31.44
C GLY A 8 2.87 8.32 30.02
N ARG A 9 2.90 7.15 29.38
CA ARG A 9 3.27 7.01 27.97
C ARG A 9 2.06 7.36 27.12
N ALA A 10 2.23 8.36 26.25
CA ALA A 10 1.25 8.65 25.21
C ALA A 10 0.98 7.35 24.45
N ARG A 11 -0.26 6.85 24.51
CA ARG A 11 -0.70 5.79 23.59
C ARG A 11 -0.57 6.37 22.19
N ARG A 12 0.47 5.96 21.47
CA ARG A 12 0.57 6.16 20.03
C ARG A 12 -0.49 5.25 19.42
N ALA A 13 -1.75 5.69 19.44
CA ALA A 13 -2.69 5.28 18.40
C ALA A 13 -1.91 5.41 17.08
N GLY A 14 -1.82 4.34 16.29
CA GLY A 14 -0.84 4.19 15.20
C GLY A 14 -0.53 5.52 14.53
N SER A 15 0.76 5.88 14.45
CA SER A 15 1.19 7.20 13.96
C SER A 15 0.47 7.54 12.64
N ALA A 16 0.30 8.82 12.33
CA ALA A 16 -0.33 9.21 11.07
C ALA A 16 0.29 8.50 9.84
N GLN A 17 1.60 8.23 9.90
CA GLN A 17 2.34 7.43 8.93
C GLN A 17 1.82 5.98 8.84
N GLU A 18 1.62 5.30 9.96
CA GLU A 18 1.11 3.93 9.95
C GLU A 18 -0.33 3.85 9.42
N ARG A 19 -1.17 4.82 9.80
CA ARG A 19 -2.52 4.93 9.23
C ARG A 19 -2.49 5.15 7.71
N ALA A 20 -1.61 6.02 7.24
CA ALA A 20 -1.41 6.24 5.81
C ALA A 20 -0.95 4.95 5.10
N ARG A 21 0.04 4.24 5.64
CA ARG A 21 0.51 2.95 5.08
C ARG A 21 -0.60 1.91 4.96
N VAL A 22 -1.39 1.73 6.02
CA VAL A 22 -2.52 0.79 6.02
C VAL A 22 -3.57 1.22 5.00
N SER A 23 -3.91 2.52 4.96
CA SER A 23 -4.89 3.05 4.01
C SER A 23 -4.45 2.86 2.57
N VAL A 24 -3.21 3.19 2.23
CA VAL A 24 -2.62 3.00 0.89
C VAL A 24 -2.61 1.52 0.51
N THR A 25 -2.17 0.64 1.40
CA THR A 25 -2.15 -0.81 1.14
C THR A 25 -3.55 -1.35 0.84
N ARG A 26 -4.56 -0.90 1.60
CA ARG A 26 -5.96 -1.27 1.37
C ARG A 26 -6.48 -0.73 0.04
N ALA A 27 -6.20 0.53 -0.27
CA ALA A 27 -6.64 1.16 -1.52
C ALA A 27 -6.06 0.46 -2.76
N ILE A 28 -4.77 0.12 -2.74
CA ILE A 28 -4.11 -0.62 -3.83
C ILE A 28 -4.75 -2.00 -4.01
N LYS A 29 -4.93 -2.77 -2.92
CA LYS A 29 -5.57 -4.08 -2.99
C LYS A 29 -6.98 -4.00 -3.56
N TYR A 30 -7.77 -3.04 -3.07
CA TYR A 30 -9.12 -2.80 -3.55
C TYR A 30 -9.15 -2.47 -5.05
N ALA A 31 -8.25 -1.61 -5.53
CA ALA A 31 -8.16 -1.29 -6.95
C ALA A 31 -7.84 -2.53 -7.81
N ILE A 32 -6.85 -3.33 -7.40
CA ILE A 32 -6.49 -4.58 -8.08
C ILE A 32 -7.68 -5.56 -8.10
N ASP A 33 -8.39 -5.71 -6.99
CA ASP A 33 -9.55 -6.61 -6.91
C ASP A 33 -10.72 -6.13 -7.77
N LYS A 34 -10.85 -4.82 -8.00
CA LYS A 34 -11.79 -4.26 -8.97
C LYS A 34 -11.37 -4.46 -10.43
N ILE A 35 -10.07 -4.51 -10.71
CA ILE A 35 -9.54 -4.77 -12.05
C ILE A 35 -9.69 -6.25 -12.43
N ALA A 36 -9.51 -7.16 -11.47
CA ALA A 36 -9.45 -8.60 -11.73
C ALA A 36 -10.63 -9.19 -12.55
N PRO A 37 -11.90 -8.77 -12.36
CA PRO A 37 -13.01 -9.26 -13.18
C PRO A 37 -12.99 -8.75 -14.63
N CYS A 38 -12.37 -7.60 -14.89
CA CYS A 38 -12.29 -6.99 -16.21
C CYS A 38 -11.03 -7.42 -16.98
N ASP A 39 -9.91 -7.54 -16.26
CA ASP A 39 -8.62 -7.94 -16.80
C ASP A 39 -7.82 -8.76 -15.75
N PRO A 40 -7.95 -10.10 -15.79
CA PRO A 40 -7.23 -10.97 -14.86
C PRO A 40 -5.71 -10.89 -15.00
N ALA A 41 -5.20 -10.73 -16.24
CA ALA A 41 -3.77 -10.70 -16.52
C ALA A 41 -3.12 -9.43 -15.96
N LEU A 42 -3.77 -8.28 -16.14
CA LEU A 42 -3.35 -7.02 -15.54
C LEU A 42 -3.37 -7.08 -14.01
N ALA A 43 -4.44 -7.63 -13.42
CA ALA A 43 -4.52 -7.78 -11.98
C ALA A 43 -3.40 -8.66 -11.43
N GLU A 44 -3.09 -9.78 -12.10
CA GLU A 44 -1.97 -10.64 -11.73
C GLU A 44 -0.62 -9.92 -11.83
N HIS A 45 -0.41 -9.16 -12.91
CA HIS A 45 0.78 -8.33 -13.09
C HIS A 45 0.96 -7.33 -11.94
N LEU A 46 -0.09 -6.58 -11.60
CA LEU A 46 -0.06 -5.60 -10.52
C LEU A 46 0.20 -6.24 -9.14
N ARG A 47 -0.38 -7.42 -8.86
CA ARG A 47 -0.13 -8.16 -7.62
C ARG A 47 1.34 -8.57 -7.46
N ARG A 48 2.01 -8.88 -8.57
CA ARG A 48 3.42 -9.32 -8.58
C ARG A 48 4.41 -8.16 -8.56
N SER A 49 4.05 -7.06 -9.18
CA SER A 49 4.94 -5.90 -9.40
C SER A 49 4.82 -4.84 -8.32
N ILE A 50 3.68 -4.67 -7.65
CA ILE A 50 3.56 -3.67 -6.57
C ILE A 50 4.03 -4.26 -5.25
N ARG A 51 5.01 -3.60 -4.62
CA ARG A 51 5.42 -3.86 -3.23
C ARG A 51 4.80 -2.84 -2.30
N THR A 52 4.16 -3.34 -1.24
CA THR A 52 3.60 -2.50 -0.17
C THR A 52 4.43 -2.72 1.10
N GLY A 53 5.30 -1.75 1.42
CA GLY A 53 6.20 -1.79 2.57
C GLY A 53 6.09 -0.52 3.40
N THR A 54 7.21 0.00 3.90
CA THR A 54 7.27 1.38 4.44
C THR A 54 6.88 2.39 3.36
N PHE A 55 7.33 2.12 2.13
CA PHE A 55 6.95 2.84 0.92
C PHE A 55 6.26 1.87 -0.03
N ALA A 56 5.38 2.40 -0.89
CA ALA A 56 4.85 1.64 -2.01
C ALA A 56 5.76 1.84 -3.22
N SER A 57 6.11 0.75 -3.90
CA SER A 57 6.93 0.78 -5.11
C SER A 57 6.32 -0.12 -6.19
N TYR A 58 6.58 0.26 -7.45
CA TYR A 58 6.27 -0.56 -8.62
C TYR A 58 7.58 -1.14 -9.15
N GLU A 59 7.74 -2.44 -8.97
CA GLU A 59 8.93 -3.23 -9.26
C GLU A 59 8.53 -4.40 -10.19
N PRO A 60 8.29 -4.14 -11.49
CA PRO A 60 7.98 -5.18 -12.45
C PRO A 60 9.17 -6.13 -12.65
N ALA A 61 8.88 -7.37 -13.07
CA ALA A 61 9.94 -8.29 -13.47
C ALA A 61 10.77 -7.70 -14.63
N SER A 62 12.01 -8.15 -14.79
CA SER A 62 12.93 -7.62 -15.81
C SER A 62 12.36 -7.64 -17.23
N ARG A 63 11.53 -8.64 -17.56
CA ARG A 63 10.82 -8.77 -18.84
C ARG A 63 9.71 -7.72 -19.05
N ASP A 64 9.20 -7.14 -17.98
CA ASP A 64 8.07 -6.20 -17.95
C ASP A 64 8.54 -4.78 -17.57
N ARG A 65 9.85 -4.49 -17.75
CA ARG A 65 10.48 -3.24 -17.34
C ARG A 65 9.90 -2.07 -18.13
N VAL A 66 9.38 -1.09 -17.42
CA VAL A 66 8.82 0.14 -18.00
C VAL A 66 9.94 1.18 -18.12
N ASP A 67 10.12 1.73 -19.32
CA ASP A 67 10.93 2.92 -19.56
C ASP A 67 10.04 4.16 -19.37
N TRP A 68 10.30 4.91 -18.30
CA TRP A 68 9.52 6.10 -17.96
C TRP A 68 10.11 7.31 -18.68
N ARG A 69 9.27 8.03 -19.43
CA ARG A 69 9.61 9.32 -20.02
C ARG A 69 8.74 10.40 -19.37
N LEU A 70 9.39 11.50 -18.98
CA LEU A 70 8.75 12.70 -18.42
C LEU A 70 8.30 13.63 -19.54
#